data_AF-A0A645AY32-F1
#
_entry.id   AF-A0A645AY32-F1
#
_cell.length_a   1.000
_cell.length_b   1.000
_cell.length_c   1.000
_cell.angle_alpha   90.00
_cell.angle_beta   90.00
_cell.angle_gamma   90.00
#
_symmetry.space_group_name_H-M   'P 1'
#
loop_
_entity.id
_entity.type
_entity.pdbx_description
1 polymer ?
#
loop_
_entity_poly.entity_id
_entity_poly.type
_entity_poly.pdbx_seq_one_letter_code
_entity_poly.pdbx_strand_id
1 'polypeptide(L)'
;MVNFSEGKFDNSSECKDTDIGNGRIELPYELRGKSINSEKIIPTVYNLKNMLVKLQEANGDYNNLKQWEKRSYKHYCIDEIYNDI
;
A
#
# COMPACT_ATOMS: atom_id res chain seq x y z
N MET A 1 30.53 4.71 14.71
CA MET A 1 30.74 3.75 13.61
C MET A 1 30.17 2.43 14.10
N VAL A 2 28.96 2.07 13.67
CA VAL A 2 28.25 0.89 14.19
C VAL A 2 28.25 -0.17 13.09
N ASN A 3 28.93 -1.28 13.36
CA ASN A 3 29.03 -2.41 12.44
C ASN A 3 27.76 -3.25 12.57
N PHE A 4 27.02 -3.41 11.47
CA PHE A 4 25.95 -4.39 11.36
C PHE A 4 26.56 -5.71 10.87
N SER A 5 26.45 -6.74 11.70
CA SER A 5 26.81 -8.11 11.37
C SER A 5 25.85 -8.67 10.32
N GLU A 6 26.38 -9.18 9.22
CA GLU A 6 25.62 -9.87 8.18
C GLU A 6 25.10 -11.21 8.72
N GLY A 7 23.82 -11.23 9.09
CA GLY A 7 23.07 -12.46 9.28
C GLY A 7 22.78 -13.09 7.93
N LYS A 8 23.31 -14.29 7.70
CA LYS A 8 23.06 -15.11 6.52
C LYS A 8 21.58 -15.44 6.41
N PHE A 9 20.95 -15.07 5.30
CA PHE A 9 19.67 -15.62 4.90
C PHE A 9 19.95 -16.98 4.25
N ASP A 10 19.59 -18.05 4.96
CA ASP A 10 19.62 -19.40 4.41
C ASP A 10 18.51 -19.51 3.36
N ASN A 11 18.88 -19.47 2.08
CA ASN A 11 17.98 -19.71 0.93
C ASN A 11 17.68 -21.21 0.76
N SER A 12 17.15 -21.85 1.81
CA SER A 12 16.66 -23.22 1.75
C SER A 12 15.21 -23.30 2.21
N SER A 13 14.34 -22.66 1.44
CA SER A 13 12.98 -23.14 1.22
C SER A 13 12.67 -22.90 -0.25
N GLU A 14 13.01 -23.91 -1.03
CA GLU A 14 12.58 -24.14 -2.41
C GLU A 14 11.13 -23.67 -2.58
N CYS A 15 10.93 -22.52 -3.26
CA CYS A 15 9.61 -22.12 -3.70
C CYS A 15 9.21 -23.13 -4.77
N LYS A 16 8.49 -24.18 -4.38
CA LYS A 16 7.95 -25.13 -5.34
C LYS A 16 6.97 -24.36 -6.21
N ASP A 17 7.28 -24.26 -7.50
CA ASP A 17 6.34 -23.80 -8.52
C ASP A 17 5.12 -24.72 -8.47
N THR A 18 4.09 -24.29 -7.75
CA THR A 18 2.79 -24.96 -7.77
C THR A 18 2.16 -24.70 -9.13
N ASP A 19 1.97 -25.77 -9.89
CA ASP A 19 1.20 -25.83 -11.13
C ASP A 19 0.02 -24.84 -11.13
N ILE A 20 -0.08 -24.02 -12.18
CA ILE A 20 -1.30 -23.25 -12.50
C ILE A 20 -2.35 -24.23 -13.05
N GLY A 21 -2.77 -25.18 -12.19
CA GLY A 21 -4.08 -25.79 -12.28
C GLY A 21 -5.11 -24.76 -11.84
N ASN A 22 -6.38 -24.98 -12.18
CA ASN A 22 -7.52 -24.12 -11.86
C ASN A 22 -7.84 -24.12 -10.34
N GLY A 23 -6.84 -23.82 -9.50
CA GLY A 23 -6.90 -23.77 -8.07
C GLY A 23 -7.42 -22.41 -7.64
N ARG A 24 -8.53 -22.41 -6.92
CA ARG A 24 -9.01 -21.19 -6.26
C ARG A 24 -7.94 -20.76 -5.26
N ILE A 25 -7.43 -19.54 -5.41
CA ILE A 25 -6.55 -18.94 -4.42
C ILE A 25 -7.40 -18.72 -3.17
N GLU A 26 -7.18 -19.54 -2.14
CA GLU A 26 -7.77 -19.31 -0.83
C GLU A 26 -7.00 -18.17 -0.15
N LEU A 27 -7.65 -17.01 -0.07
CA LEU A 27 -7.10 -15.89 0.69
C LEU A 27 -7.21 -16.19 2.20
N PRO A 28 -6.19 -15.83 3.00
CA PRO A 28 -6.26 -16.00 4.44
C PRO A 28 -7.44 -15.20 5.02
N TYR A 29 -8.09 -15.70 6.07
CA TYR A 29 -9.21 -14.99 6.69
C TYR A 29 -8.76 -13.71 7.41
N GLU A 30 -7.54 -13.70 7.95
CA GLU A 30 -6.96 -12.56 8.68
C GLU A 30 -5.54 -12.23 8.21
N LEU A 31 -5.21 -10.94 8.17
CA LEU A 31 -3.87 -10.40 8.00
C LEU A 31 -3.48 -9.64 9.28
N ARG A 32 -2.42 -10.09 9.97
CA ARG A 32 -1.92 -9.48 11.21
C ARG A 32 -3.00 -9.31 12.29
N GLY A 33 -3.88 -10.32 12.42
CA GLY A 33 -4.98 -10.32 13.39
C GLY A 33 -6.16 -9.40 13.01
N LYS A 34 -6.27 -8.99 11.74
CA LYS A 34 -7.41 -8.23 11.21
C LYS A 34 -8.07 -9.00 10.10
N SER A 35 -9.39 -9.15 10.15
CA SER A 35 -10.17 -9.81 9.10
C SER A 35 -10.00 -9.09 7.77
N ILE A 36 -9.66 -9.83 6.71
CA ILE A 36 -9.58 -9.27 5.35
C ILE A 36 -10.95 -8.83 4.84
N ASN A 37 -12.00 -9.49 5.33
CA ASN A 37 -13.39 -9.21 4.98
C ASN A 37 -14.01 -8.09 5.83
N SER A 38 -13.26 -7.54 6.81
CA SER A 38 -13.74 -6.39 7.56
C SER A 38 -13.74 -5.14 6.68
N GLU A 39 -14.82 -4.37 6.77
CA GLU A 39 -15.28 -3.31 5.83
C GLU A 39 -14.32 -2.10 5.69
N LYS A 40 -13.11 -2.19 6.24
CA LYS A 40 -12.08 -1.17 6.12
C LYS A 40 -10.72 -1.83 5.96
N ILE A 41 -9.93 -1.22 5.08
CA ILE A 41 -8.46 -1.26 5.04
C ILE A 41 -7.89 -2.34 4.10
N ILE A 42 -8.10 -2.17 2.79
CA ILE A 42 -6.90 -2.16 1.93
C ILE A 42 -6.19 -0.84 2.26
N PRO A 43 -5.03 -0.86 2.96
CA PRO A 43 -4.39 0.36 3.45
C PRO A 43 -4.23 1.42 2.36
N THR A 44 -3.95 0.97 1.15
CA THR A 44 -3.76 1.80 -0.04
C THR A 44 -5.01 2.59 -0.41
N VAL A 45 -6.19 1.95 -0.47
CA VAL A 45 -7.46 2.62 -0.83
C VAL A 45 -7.90 3.59 0.28
N TYR A 46 -7.72 3.20 1.55
CA TYR A 46 -8.05 4.06 2.67
C TYR A 46 -7.15 5.31 2.74
N ASN A 47 -5.85 5.14 2.52
CA ASN A 47 -4.89 6.24 2.49
C ASN A 47 -5.16 7.20 1.32
N LEU A 48 -5.55 6.67 0.15
CA LEU A 48 -5.97 7.46 -1.00
C LEU A 48 -7.21 8.30 -0.67
N LYS A 49 -8.27 7.68 -0.14
CA LYS A 49 -9.51 8.39 0.25
C LYS A 49 -9.22 9.54 1.22
N ASN A 50 -8.42 9.28 2.25
CA ASN A 50 -8.09 10.31 3.24
C ASN A 50 -7.32 11.48 2.61
N MET A 51 -6.33 11.20 1.76
CA MET A 51 -5.58 12.24 1.05
C MET A 51 -6.50 13.09 0.16
N LEU A 52 -7.42 12.46 -0.60
CA LEU A 52 -8.36 13.18 -1.48
C LEU A 52 -9.31 14.09 -0.68
N VAL A 53 -9.85 13.62 0.45
CA VAL A 53 -10.69 14.44 1.33
C VAL A 53 -9.92 15.65 1.85
N LYS A 54 -8.67 15.46 2.28
CA LYS A 54 -7.83 16.58 2.74
C LYS A 54 -7.44 17.55 1.64
N LEU A 55 -7.18 17.04 0.44
CA LEU A 55 -6.93 17.87 -0.73
C LEU A 55 -8.15 18.73 -1.07
N GLN A 56 -9.36 18.18 -0.97
CA GLN A 56 -10.60 18.93 -1.16
C GLN A 56 -10.81 20.00 -0.07
N GLU A 57 -10.59 19.66 1.20
CA GLU A 57 -10.63 20.63 2.32
C GLU A 57 -9.61 21.76 2.14
N ALA A 58 -8.44 21.46 1.56
CA ALA A 58 -7.39 22.41 1.26
C ALA A 58 -7.60 23.16 -0.08
N ASN A 59 -8.75 23.01 -0.73
CA ASN A 59 -9.05 23.61 -2.03
C ASN A 59 -7.98 23.32 -3.10
N GLY A 60 -7.45 22.09 -3.10
CA GLY A 60 -6.41 21.64 -4.02
C GLY A 60 -4.97 22.01 -3.61
N ASP A 61 -4.75 22.72 -2.50
CA ASP A 61 -3.40 23.12 -2.09
C ASP A 61 -2.62 21.95 -1.48
N TYR A 62 -1.74 21.36 -2.30
CA TYR A 62 -0.80 20.30 -1.93
C TYR A 62 0.05 20.64 -0.70
N ASN A 63 0.39 21.91 -0.48
CA ASN A 63 1.30 22.30 0.59
C ASN A 63 0.67 22.06 1.97
N ASN A 64 -0.66 22.14 2.06
CA ASN A 64 -1.43 21.90 3.28
C ASN A 64 -1.59 20.42 3.64
N LEU A 65 -1.14 19.50 2.77
CA LEU A 65 -1.14 18.07 3.07
C LEU A 65 -0.01 17.69 4.04
N LYS A 66 -0.29 16.70 4.89
CA LYS A 66 0.70 16.05 5.75
C LYS A 66 1.65 15.18 4.93
N GLN A 67 2.85 14.91 5.46
CA GLN A 67 3.87 14.15 4.73
C GLN A 67 3.39 12.78 4.21
N TRP A 68 2.55 12.06 4.96
CA TRP A 68 2.04 10.77 4.52
C TRP A 68 0.95 10.88 3.44
N GLU A 69 0.15 11.95 3.46
CA GLU A 69 -0.80 12.27 2.39
C GLU A 69 -0.05 12.65 1.12
N LYS A 70 1.01 13.44 1.25
CA LYS A 70 1.93 13.81 0.16
C LYS A 70 2.57 12.59 -0.51
N ARG A 71 2.84 11.51 0.23
CA ARG A 71 3.32 10.24 -0.34
C ARG A 71 2.26 9.59 -1.22
N SER A 72 1.00 9.52 -0.75
CA SER A 72 -0.12 9.01 -1.56
C SER A 72 -0.36 9.86 -2.80
N TYR A 73 -0.36 11.20 -2.65
CA TYR A 73 -0.53 12.14 -3.77
C TYR A 73 0.48 11.87 -4.89
N LYS A 74 1.76 11.70 -4.55
CA LYS A 74 2.82 11.37 -5.51
C LYS A 74 2.70 9.95 -6.09
N HIS A 75 2.38 8.97 -5.25
CA HIS A 75 2.29 7.57 -5.70
C HIS A 75 1.19 7.36 -6.74
N TYR A 76 0.11 8.15 -6.66
CA TYR A 76 -1.03 8.09 -7.56
C TYR A 76 -1.02 9.21 -8.62
N CYS A 77 0.09 9.95 -8.78
CA CYS A 77 0.25 11.00 -9.80
C CYS A 77 -0.95 11.94 -9.94
N ILE A 78 -1.48 12.43 -8.80
CA ILE A 78 -2.72 13.23 -8.78
C ILE A 78 -2.57 14.54 -9.57
N ASP A 79 -1.35 15.09 -9.60
CA ASP A 79 -0.98 16.25 -10.40
C ASP A 79 -1.11 16.01 -11.91
N GLU A 80 -0.78 14.81 -12.38
CA GLU A 80 -0.92 14.44 -13.80
C GLU A 80 -2.40 14.35 -14.19
N ILE A 81 -3.24 13.73 -13.35
CA ILE A 81 -4.69 13.61 -13.57
C ILE A 81 -5.34 15.00 -13.68
N TYR A 82 -4.88 15.96 -12.88
CA TYR A 82 -5.45 17.31 -12.88
C TYR A 82 -5.15 18.08 -14.18
N ASN A 83 -4.03 17.78 -14.84
CA ASN A 83 -3.66 18.44 -16.10
C ASN A 83 -4.39 17.84 -17.32
N ASP A 84 -4.97 16.66 -17.17
CA ASP A 84 -5.66 15.93 -18.24
C ASP A 84 -7.18 16.27 -18.32
N ILE A 85 -7.71 17.07 -17.39
CA ILE A 85 -9.13 17.46 -17.28
C ILE A 85 -9.29 18.93 -17.66
#